data_AF-A0A7Y4MFW2-F1
#
_entry.id   AF-A0A7Y4MFW2-F1
#
_cell.length_a   1.000
_cell.length_b   1.000
_cell.length_c   1.000
_cell.angle_alpha   90.00
_cell.angle_beta   90.00
_cell.angle_gamma   90.00
#
_symmetry.space_group_name_H-M   'P 1'
#
loop_
_entity.id
_entity.type
_entity.pdbx_description
1 polymer ?
#
loop_
_entity_poly.entity_id
_entity_poly.type
_entity_poly.pdbx_seq_one_letter_code
_entity_poly.pdbx_strand_id
1 'polypeptide(L)'
;RESRAQIVADAWRASLEHLRSVLGDDPAAWAWGRGHTLTHSHPLGQQQPLAWLLNIGPFAAPGGHETPNNFSHKVGPAPWPVVYG
;
A
#
# COMPACT_ATOMS: atom_id res chain seq x y z
N ARG A 1 4.94 8.55 -31.85
CA ARG A 1 3.57 8.38 -31.32
C ARG A 1 3.52 6.97 -30.74
N GLU A 2 3.29 6.84 -29.43
CA GLU A 2 3.22 5.52 -28.79
C GLU A 2 1.82 4.92 -28.98
N SER A 3 1.75 3.59 -29.10
CA SER A 3 0.49 2.85 -29.16
C SER A 3 0.00 2.50 -27.75
N ARG A 4 -1.32 2.29 -27.61
CA ARG A 4 -1.90 1.79 -26.35
C ARG A 4 -1.23 0.50 -25.87
N ALA A 5 -0.85 -0.39 -26.80
CA ALA A 5 -0.18 -1.64 -26.47
C ALA A 5 1.20 -1.42 -25.85
N GLN A 6 1.97 -0.47 -26.40
CA GLN A 6 3.28 -0.08 -25.83
C GLN A 6 3.11 0.50 -24.43
N ILE A 7 2.21 1.46 -24.25
CA ILE A 7 1.96 2.10 -22.94
C ILE A 7 1.60 1.06 -21.87
N VAL A 8 0.72 0.10 -22.19
CA VAL A 8 0.34 -0.96 -21.26
C VAL A 8 1.51 -1.89 -20.94
N ALA A 9 2.33 -2.24 -21.93
CA ALA A 9 3.51 -3.09 -21.73
C ALA A 9 4.57 -2.42 -20.85
N ASP A 10 4.78 -1.11 -21.02
CA ASP A 10 5.74 -0.34 -20.24
C ASP A 10 5.25 -0.14 -18.81
N ALA A 11 3.97 0.19 -18.63
CA ALA A 11 3.34 0.28 -17.31
C ALA A 11 3.37 -1.06 -16.56
N TRP A 12 3.15 -2.18 -17.26
CA TRP A 12 3.24 -3.52 -16.67
C TRP A 12 4.64 -3.82 -16.16
N ARG A 13 5.67 -3.52 -16.97
CA ARG A 13 7.08 -3.73 -16.58
C ARG A 13 7.48 -2.90 -15.37
N ALA A 14 7.13 -1.61 -15.38
CA ALA A 14 7.38 -0.71 -14.26
C ALA A 14 6.63 -1.17 -12.99
N SER A 15 5.40 -1.67 -13.13
CA SER A 15 4.62 -2.21 -12.01
C SER A 15 5.28 -3.45 -11.40
N LEU A 16 5.79 -4.38 -12.22
CA LEU A 16 6.49 -5.57 -11.72
C LEU A 16 7.80 -5.21 -11.02
N GLU A 17 8.57 -4.26 -11.55
CA GLU A 17 9.79 -3.76 -10.92
C GLU A 17 9.50 -3.15 -9.54
N HIS A 18 8.46 -2.30 -9.46
CA HIS A 18 8.01 -1.70 -8.22
C HIS A 18 7.52 -2.74 -7.21
N LEU A 19 6.70 -3.71 -7.64
CA LEU A 19 6.17 -4.74 -6.74
C LEU A 19 7.29 -5.65 -6.21
N ARG A 20 8.28 -6.00 -7.04
CA ARG A 20 9.45 -6.77 -6.58
C ARG A 20 10.28 -6.01 -5.55
N SER A 21 10.48 -4.71 -5.74
CA SER A 21 11.27 -3.90 -4.79
C SER A 21 10.59 -3.76 -3.42
N VAL A 22 9.25 -3.81 -3.36
CA VAL A 22 8.49 -3.62 -2.12
C VAL A 22 8.07 -4.95 -1.47
N LEU A 23 7.70 -5.96 -2.25
CA LEU A 23 7.14 -7.23 -1.77
C LEU A 23 8.10 -8.43 -1.88
N GLY A 24 9.21 -8.27 -2.60
CA GLY A 24 10.22 -9.29 -2.87
C GLY A 24 10.06 -9.95 -4.24
N ASP A 25 11.06 -10.72 -4.65
CA ASP A 25 11.15 -11.27 -6.02
C ASP A 25 10.15 -12.38 -6.35
N ASP A 26 9.63 -13.09 -5.34
CA ASP A 26 8.67 -14.19 -5.51
C ASP A 26 7.22 -13.67 -5.50
N PRO A 27 6.52 -13.65 -6.65
CA PRO A 27 5.15 -13.18 -6.73
C PRO A 27 4.14 -14.10 -6.03
N ALA A 28 4.48 -15.37 -5.81
CA ALA A 28 3.60 -16.30 -5.09
C ALA A 28 3.49 -15.94 -3.60
N ALA A 29 4.48 -15.22 -3.06
CA ALA A 29 4.50 -14.71 -1.68
C ALA A 29 3.90 -13.30 -1.54
N TRP A 30 3.39 -12.70 -2.63
CA TRP A 30 2.78 -11.38 -2.58
C TRP A 30 1.39 -11.46 -1.95
N ALA A 31 1.15 -10.59 -0.98
CA ALA A 31 -0.15 -10.44 -0.33
C ALA A 31 -0.47 -8.96 -0.18
N TRP A 32 -1.70 -8.58 -0.52
CA TRP A 32 -2.17 -7.19 -0.46
C TRP A 32 -1.88 -6.53 0.90
N GLY A 33 -2.20 -7.23 1.98
CA GLY A 33 -2.00 -6.74 3.35
C GLY A 33 -0.54 -6.50 3.76
N ARG A 34 0.46 -6.92 2.96
CA ARG A 34 1.88 -6.56 3.20
C ARG A 34 2.19 -5.13 2.75
N GLY A 35 1.51 -4.65 1.70
CA GLY A 35 1.64 -3.28 1.19
C GLY A 35 0.53 -2.36 1.68
N HIS A 36 -0.59 -2.90 2.14
CA HIS A 36 -1.77 -2.18 2.59
C HIS A 36 -2.07 -2.44 4.06
N THR A 37 -1.75 -1.46 4.91
CA THR A 37 -1.80 -1.63 6.37
C THR A 37 -2.54 -0.50 7.07
N LEU A 38 -3.25 -0.84 8.14
CA LEU A 38 -3.91 0.09 9.05
C LEU A 38 -3.05 0.31 10.30
N THR A 39 -2.84 1.57 10.66
CA THR A 39 -2.25 1.97 11.94
C THR A 39 -3.22 2.90 12.66
N HIS A 40 -3.67 2.51 13.84
CA HIS A 40 -4.48 3.37 14.69
C HIS A 40 -3.56 4.39 15.37
N SER A 41 -3.53 5.60 14.81
CA SER A 41 -2.66 6.67 15.31
C SER A 41 -3.29 7.34 16.52
N HIS A 42 -2.57 7.39 17.63
CA HIS A 42 -2.99 8.12 18.81
C HIS A 42 -2.79 9.63 18.61
N PRO A 43 -3.66 10.53 19.12
CA PRO A 43 -3.48 11.97 18.98
C PRO A 43 -2.13 12.49 19.50
N LEU A 44 -1.65 11.93 20.62
CA LEU A 44 -0.31 12.24 21.15
C LEU A 44 0.82 11.48 20.44
N GLY A 45 0.49 10.45 19.66
CA GLY A 45 1.44 9.66 18.86
C GLY A 45 1.74 10.27 17.49
N GLN A 46 1.32 11.52 17.24
CA GLN A 46 1.60 12.23 15.98
C GLN A 46 3.07 12.66 15.85
N GLN A 47 3.84 12.59 16.93
CA GLN A 47 5.25 12.97 16.98
C GLN A 47 6.10 11.83 17.57
N GLN A 48 7.34 11.71 17.11
CA GLN A 48 8.30 10.78 17.70
C GLN A 48 8.81 11.32 19.06
N PRO A 49 9.08 10.47 20.06
CA PRO A 49 8.98 9.00 20.06
C PRO A 49 7.60 8.45 20.46
N LEU A 50 6.64 9.31 20.81
CA LEU A 50 5.31 8.91 21.30
C LEU A 50 4.53 8.05 20.30
N ALA A 51 4.78 8.23 19.00
CA ALA A 51 4.26 7.39 17.93
C ALA A 51 4.51 5.89 18.18
N TRP A 52 5.71 5.53 18.66
CA TRP A 52 6.09 4.11 18.84
C TRP A 52 5.39 3.48 20.04
N LEU A 53 5.08 4.28 21.06
CA LEU A 53 4.44 3.81 22.27
C LEU A 53 2.91 3.77 22.14
N LEU A 54 2.34 4.74 21.42
CA LEU A 54 0.90 5.00 21.46
C LEU A 54 0.17 4.56 20.18
N ASN A 55 0.86 4.47 19.03
CA ASN A 55 0.20 4.00 17.81
C ASN A 55 0.10 2.46 17.83
N ILE A 56 -1.04 1.95 17.37
CA ILE A 56 -1.31 0.51 17.36
C ILE A 56 -1.32 0.01 15.92
N GLY A 57 -0.44 -0.94 15.59
CA GLY A 57 -0.24 -1.48 14.24
C GLY A 57 1.24 -1.49 13.83
N PRO A 58 1.56 -1.62 12.53
CA PRO A 58 0.64 -1.76 11.40
C PRO A 58 0.01 -3.15 11.32
N PHE A 59 -1.29 -3.21 11.02
CA PHE A 59 -2.02 -4.45 10.74
C PHE A 59 -2.35 -4.57 9.26
N ALA A 60 -2.26 -5.77 8.69
CA ALA A 60 -2.68 -6.04 7.32
C ALA A 60 -4.17 -5.70 7.14
N ALA A 61 -4.48 -4.81 6.19
CA ALA A 61 -5.84 -4.41 5.90
C ALA A 61 -6.35 -5.09 4.60
N PRO A 62 -7.57 -5.64 4.59
CA PRO A 62 -8.22 -6.08 3.35
C PRO A 62 -8.92 -4.90 2.66
N GLY A 63 -9.47 -5.10 1.46
CA GLY A 63 -10.29 -4.09 0.78
C GLY A 63 -9.49 -2.93 0.18
N GLY A 64 -10.18 -1.83 -0.10
CA GLY A 64 -9.68 -0.68 -0.82
C GLY A 64 -10.79 0.30 -1.20
N HIS A 65 -10.41 1.40 -1.87
CA HIS A 65 -11.31 2.53 -2.19
C HIS A 65 -12.63 2.13 -2.86
N GLU A 66 -12.59 1.11 -3.71
CA GLU A 66 -13.70 0.68 -4.55
C GLU A 66 -14.44 -0.55 -3.99
N THR A 67 -14.12 -0.99 -2.77
CA THR A 67 -14.74 -2.16 -2.15
C THR A 67 -15.69 -1.75 -1.02
N PRO A 68 -16.71 -2.55 -0.67
CA PRO A 68 -17.59 -2.26 0.47
C PRO A 68 -16.83 -2.09 1.79
N ASN A 69 -15.74 -2.85 1.98
CA ASN A 69 -14.80 -2.65 3.08
C ASN A 69 -13.76 -1.59 2.69
N ASN A 70 -14.16 -0.33 2.79
CA ASN A 70 -13.50 0.81 2.15
C ASN A 70 -12.27 1.31 2.93
N PHE A 71 -11.28 0.45 3.14
CA PHE A 71 -9.96 0.86 3.64
C PHE A 71 -9.17 1.57 2.53
N SER A 72 -9.49 2.85 2.32
CA SER A 72 -8.95 3.67 1.24
C SER A 72 -7.49 4.06 1.44
N HIS A 73 -6.77 4.27 0.34
CA HIS A 73 -5.38 4.75 0.31
C HIS A 73 -5.21 5.80 -0.80
N LYS A 74 -4.13 6.58 -0.75
CA LYS A 74 -3.79 7.53 -1.82
C LYS A 74 -3.31 6.79 -3.06
N VAL A 75 -3.74 7.22 -4.25
CA VAL A 75 -3.21 6.71 -5.53
C VAL A 75 -1.72 7.06 -5.63
N GLY A 76 -0.87 6.06 -5.82
CA GLY A 76 0.58 6.22 -5.87
C GLY A 76 1.33 4.90 -5.71
N PRO A 77 2.68 4.92 -5.63
CA PRO A 77 3.47 3.74 -5.35
C PRO A 77 3.27 3.24 -3.90
N ALA A 78 3.45 1.94 -3.70
CA ALA A 78 3.48 1.33 -2.38
C ALA A 78 4.59 1.93 -1.49
N PRO A 79 4.45 1.89 -0.15
CA PRO A 79 3.33 1.32 0.60
C PRO A 79 2.05 2.14 0.50
N TRP A 80 0.91 1.46 0.63
CA TRP A 80 -0.44 2.04 0.55
C TRP A 80 -1.10 2.01 1.94
N PRO A 81 -0.66 2.83 2.91
CA PRO A 81 -1.31 2.86 4.22
C PRO A 81 -2.76 3.30 4.10
N VAL A 82 -3.62 2.72 4.93
CA VAL A 82 -5.02 3.11 5.05
C VAL A 82 -5.11 4.56 5.54
N VAL A 83 -5.91 5.38 4.86
CA VAL A 83 -6.17 6.79 5.20
C VAL A 83 -7.53 6.96 5.88
N TYR A 84 -8.53 6.20 5.44
CA TYR A 84 -9.86 6.13 6.05
C TYR A 84 -10.52 4.79 5.70
N GLY A 85 -11.58 4.44 6.42
CA GLY A 85 -12.34 3.20 6.23
C GLY A 85 -12.79 2.59 7.54
#